data_AF-A0A1X4IZ54-F1
#
_entry.id   AF-A0A1X4IZ54-F1
#
_cell.length_a   1.000
_cell.length_b   1.000
_cell.length_c   1.000
_cell.angle_alpha   90.00
_cell.angle_beta   90.00
_cell.angle_gamma   90.00
#
_symmetry.space_group_name_H-M   'P 1'
#
loop_
_entity.id
_entity.type
_entity.pdbx_description
1 polymer ?
#
loop_
_entity_poly.entity_id
_entity_poly.type
_entity_poly.pdbx_seq_one_letter_code
_entity_poly.pdbx_strand_id
1 'polypeptide(L)'
;AYSRFTRAVAEAELTRFLKADLQADRFSWSVDDDAIARAELFDGKLALITNATDLTPEDAVARYKALADIERGFRVLKSDIEIAPVHHRLPDRIRAHALICFLALVLYRIMRMRLKASGHSASPRTALDLLARIHRHDAKIADRKLEGITTPSPQQLELFDTLNLPKPA
;
A
#
# COMPACT_ATOMS: atom_id res chain seq x y z
N ALA A 1 30.17 -40.82 -3.42
CA ALA A 1 28.76 -40.89 -2.98
C ALA A 1 28.36 -39.65 -2.19
N TYR A 2 29.03 -39.36 -1.07
CA TYR A 2 28.76 -38.20 -0.20
C TYR A 2 28.64 -36.85 -0.92
N SER A 3 29.61 -36.47 -1.77
CA SER A 3 29.53 -35.21 -2.53
C SER A 3 28.28 -35.10 -3.44
N ARG A 4 27.88 -36.20 -4.10
CA ARG A 4 26.65 -36.25 -4.92
C ARG A 4 25.39 -36.13 -4.06
N PHE A 5 25.39 -36.79 -2.89
CA PHE A 5 24.28 -36.71 -1.93
C PHE A 5 24.13 -35.31 -1.35
N THR A 6 25.19 -34.72 -0.82
CA THR A 6 25.16 -33.36 -0.26
C THR A 6 24.70 -32.34 -1.30
N ARG A 7 25.15 -32.47 -2.55
CA ARG A 7 24.69 -31.60 -3.64
C ARG A 7 23.20 -31.76 -3.91
N ALA A 8 22.71 -33.00 -4.04
CA ALA A 8 21.29 -33.26 -4.26
C ALA A 8 20.40 -32.76 -3.10
N VAL A 9 20.84 -32.93 -1.86
CA VAL A 9 20.14 -32.44 -0.66
C VAL A 9 20.12 -30.91 -0.61
N ALA A 10 21.19 -30.24 -1.04
CA ALA A 10 21.25 -28.79 -1.14
C ALA A 10 20.36 -28.25 -2.27
N GLU A 11 20.36 -28.89 -3.44
CA GLU A 11 19.47 -28.57 -4.57
C GLU A 11 18.00 -28.72 -4.18
N ALA A 12 17.67 -29.65 -3.27
CA ALA A 12 16.33 -29.84 -2.73
C ALA A 12 16.01 -28.96 -1.50
N GLU A 13 16.93 -28.11 -1.05
CA GLU A 13 16.80 -27.27 0.16
C GLU A 13 16.59 -28.07 1.48
N LEU A 14 17.03 -29.34 1.53
CA LEU A 14 16.82 -30.24 2.67
C LEU A 14 18.05 -30.39 3.59
N THR A 15 19.08 -29.57 3.42
CA THR A 15 20.34 -29.65 4.21
C THR A 15 20.14 -29.47 5.71
N ARG A 16 19.02 -28.84 6.10
CA ARG A 16 18.60 -28.69 7.49
C ARG A 16 18.08 -29.98 8.10
N PHE A 17 17.52 -30.89 7.29
CA PHE A 17 16.82 -32.10 7.74
C PHE A 17 17.58 -33.39 7.46
N LEU A 18 18.37 -33.45 6.39
CA LEU A 18 19.13 -34.64 6.01
C LEU A 18 20.62 -34.44 6.28
N LYS A 19 21.21 -35.35 7.05
CA LYS A 19 22.64 -35.32 7.40
C LYS A 19 23.32 -36.58 6.87
N ALA A 20 24.41 -36.42 6.17
CA ALA A 20 25.26 -37.55 5.81
C ALA A 20 26.12 -37.94 7.02
N ASP A 21 26.24 -39.24 7.29
CA ASP A 21 27.16 -39.73 8.30
C ASP A 21 28.55 -39.89 7.68
N LEU A 22 29.42 -38.92 7.92
CA LEU A 22 30.77 -38.90 7.35
C LEU A 22 31.72 -39.89 8.02
N GLN A 23 31.33 -40.50 9.14
CA GLN A 23 32.17 -41.40 9.95
C GLN A 23 31.85 -42.88 9.71
N ALA A 24 30.79 -43.20 8.97
CA ALA A 24 30.39 -44.57 8.70
C ALA A 24 31.30 -45.26 7.64
N ASP A 25 31.61 -46.53 7.87
CA ASP A 25 32.39 -47.40 6.97
C ASP A 25 31.74 -47.57 5.58
N ARG A 26 30.43 -47.35 5.49
CA ARG A 26 29.66 -47.35 4.25
C ARG A 26 28.84 -46.08 4.16
N PHE A 27 28.44 -45.72 2.94
CA PHE A 27 27.56 -44.59 2.72
C PHE A 27 26.30 -44.69 3.58
N SER A 28 26.15 -43.75 4.52
CA SER A 28 25.04 -43.67 5.47
C SER A 28 24.56 -42.23 5.62
N TRP A 29 23.30 -42.07 6.00
CA TRP A 29 22.65 -40.80 6.23
C TRP A 29 21.53 -40.96 7.26
N SER A 30 21.18 -39.86 7.91
CA SER A 30 20.11 -39.79 8.89
C SER A 30 19.22 -38.58 8.66
N VAL A 31 18.01 -38.67 9.21
CA VAL A 31 17.08 -37.55 9.34
C VAL A 31 17.31 -36.91 10.71
N ASP A 32 17.31 -35.58 10.74
CA ASP A 32 17.28 -34.78 11.96
C ASP A 32 15.80 -34.53 12.33
N ASP A 33 15.22 -35.46 13.08
CA ASP A 33 13.80 -35.41 13.51
C ASP A 33 13.52 -34.17 14.35
N ASP A 34 14.49 -33.70 15.15
CA ASP A 34 14.35 -32.47 15.92
C ASP A 34 14.29 -31.23 15.01
N ALA A 35 15.04 -31.23 13.90
CA ALA A 35 14.95 -30.16 12.91
C ALA A 35 13.61 -30.14 12.19
N ILE A 36 13.04 -31.32 11.91
CA ILE A 36 11.68 -31.46 11.35
C ILE A 36 10.67 -30.92 12.35
N ALA A 37 10.67 -31.41 13.59
CA ALA A 37 9.74 -30.96 14.62
C ALA A 37 9.80 -29.43 14.85
N ARG A 38 11.00 -28.83 14.82
CA ARG A 38 11.16 -27.36 14.88
C ARG A 38 10.57 -26.63 13.67
N ALA A 39 10.63 -27.22 12.47
CA ALA A 39 10.05 -26.61 11.27
C ALA A 39 8.51 -26.71 11.29
N GLU A 40 7.97 -27.86 11.70
CA GLU A 40 6.52 -28.10 11.84
C GLU A 40 5.85 -27.09 12.78
N LEU A 41 6.57 -26.56 13.78
CA LEU A 41 6.07 -25.48 14.64
C LEU A 41 5.64 -24.22 13.87
N PHE A 42 6.16 -23.99 12.67
CA PHE A 42 5.86 -22.82 11.83
C PHE A 42 4.90 -23.13 10.68
N ASP A 43 4.51 -24.38 10.47
CA ASP A 43 3.63 -24.75 9.37
C ASP A 43 2.28 -24.04 9.49
N GLY A 44 1.88 -23.38 8.41
CA GLY A 44 0.64 -22.60 8.34
C GLY A 44 0.64 -21.33 9.20
N LYS A 45 1.76 -20.94 9.80
CA LYS A 45 1.88 -19.73 10.64
C LYS A 45 2.67 -18.64 9.93
N LEU A 46 2.19 -17.40 10.05
CA LEU A 46 2.96 -16.22 9.67
C LEU A 46 3.84 -15.80 10.85
N ALA A 47 5.14 -16.06 10.77
CA ALA A 47 6.11 -15.55 11.73
C ALA A 47 6.59 -14.15 11.32
N LEU A 48 6.50 -13.19 12.25
CA LEU A 48 7.07 -11.86 12.06
C LEU A 48 8.44 -11.79 12.74
N ILE A 49 9.46 -11.42 11.97
CA ILE A 49 10.81 -11.20 12.46
C ILE A 49 11.07 -9.69 12.37
N THR A 50 11.47 -9.07 13.49
CA THR A 50 11.71 -7.63 13.56
C THR A 50 12.93 -7.33 14.43
N ASN A 51 13.66 -6.27 14.08
CA ASN A 51 14.74 -5.70 14.89
C ASN A 51 14.23 -4.58 15.82
N ALA A 52 12.93 -4.28 15.80
CA ALA A 52 12.32 -3.28 16.68
C ALA A 52 12.16 -3.87 18.09
N THR A 53 13.09 -3.50 18.97
CA THR A 53 13.14 -3.98 20.36
C THR A 53 12.10 -3.34 21.28
N ASP A 54 11.51 -2.23 20.84
CA ASP A 54 10.54 -1.41 21.58
C ASP A 54 9.08 -1.76 21.28
N LEU A 55 8.81 -2.74 20.41
CA LEU A 55 7.46 -3.16 20.05
C LEU A 55 7.01 -4.37 20.87
N THR A 56 5.77 -4.27 21.37
CA THR A 56 5.05 -5.45 21.83
C THR A 56 4.74 -6.38 20.64
N PRO A 57 4.61 -7.70 20.84
CA PRO A 57 4.19 -8.62 19.78
C PRO A 57 2.89 -8.19 19.08
N GLU A 58 1.92 -7.69 19.84
CA GLU A 58 0.63 -7.20 19.34
C GLU A 58 0.82 -5.98 18.43
N ASP A 59 1.64 -5.02 18.84
CA ASP A 59 1.95 -3.83 18.06
C ASP A 59 2.72 -4.17 16.78
N ALA A 60 3.65 -5.14 16.84
CA ALA A 60 4.36 -5.62 15.67
C ALA A 60 3.39 -6.19 14.62
N VAL A 61 2.43 -7.02 15.05
CA VAL A 61 1.38 -7.55 14.18
C VAL A 61 0.48 -6.45 13.64
N ALA A 62 0.07 -5.49 14.47
CA ALA A 62 -0.78 -4.38 14.06
C ALA A 62 -0.09 -3.50 12.99
N ARG A 63 1.20 -3.18 13.19
CA ARG A 63 2.01 -2.43 12.21
C ARG A 63 2.22 -3.21 10.92
N TYR A 64 2.49 -4.51 10.99
CA TYR A 64 2.60 -5.34 9.81
C TYR A 64 1.30 -5.34 9.00
N LYS A 65 0.15 -5.48 9.66
CA LYS A 65 -1.17 -5.41 9.00
C LYS A 65 -1.45 -4.05 8.35
N ALA A 66 -0.84 -2.96 8.83
CA ALA A 66 -0.96 -1.64 8.20
C ALA A 66 -0.30 -1.57 6.81
N LEU A 67 0.52 -2.56 6.41
CA LEU A 67 1.04 -2.69 5.04
C LEU A 67 -0.09 -2.73 4.00
N ALA A 68 -1.25 -3.29 4.34
CA ALA A 68 -2.41 -3.31 3.46
C ALA A 68 -2.92 -1.90 3.10
N ASP A 69 -2.70 -0.89 3.96
CA ASP A 69 -3.02 0.50 3.62
C ASP A 69 -2.02 1.08 2.59
N ILE A 70 -0.76 0.64 2.62
CA ILE A 70 0.24 1.00 1.62
C ILE A 70 -0.12 0.39 0.26
N GLU A 71 -0.47 -0.89 0.23
CA GLU A 71 -0.91 -1.58 -1.00
C GLU A 71 -2.14 -0.91 -1.63
N ARG A 72 -3.09 -0.48 -0.79
CA ARG A 72 -4.24 0.31 -1.24
C ARG A 72 -3.81 1.65 -1.83
N GLY A 73 -2.84 2.33 -1.22
CA GLY A 73 -2.26 3.55 -1.76
C GLY A 73 -1.64 3.34 -3.14
N PHE A 74 -0.90 2.25 -3.34
CA PHE A 74 -0.35 1.89 -4.66
C PHE A 74 -1.44 1.59 -5.69
N ARG A 75 -2.57 0.99 -5.27
CA ARG A 75 -3.71 0.78 -6.16
C ARG A 75 -4.30 2.12 -6.62
N VAL A 76 -4.57 3.03 -5.69
CA VAL A 76 -5.07 4.39 -5.99
C VAL A 76 -4.11 5.15 -6.90
N LEU A 77 -2.81 5.06 -6.63
CA LEU A 77 -1.77 5.71 -7.44
C LEU A 77 -1.78 5.24 -8.91
N LYS A 78 -2.12 3.97 -9.14
CA LYS A 78 -2.20 3.37 -10.47
C LYS A 78 -3.56 3.60 -11.15
N SER A 79 -4.65 3.64 -10.39
CA SER A 79 -6.01 3.71 -10.95
C SER A 79 -6.60 5.12 -10.97
N ASP A 80 -6.67 5.79 -9.82
CA ASP A 80 -7.38 7.07 -9.69
C ASP A 80 -6.48 8.25 -10.07
N ILE A 81 -5.18 8.14 -9.75
CA ILE A 81 -4.18 9.20 -10.00
C ILE A 81 -3.43 8.96 -11.33
N GLU A 82 -3.44 7.73 -11.84
CA GLU A 82 -2.82 7.33 -13.10
C GLU A 82 -1.35 7.78 -13.23
N ILE A 83 -0.49 7.33 -12.30
CA ILE A 83 0.95 7.61 -12.41
C ILE A 83 1.58 7.08 -13.71
N ALA A 84 0.94 6.12 -14.37
CA ALA A 84 1.35 5.54 -15.65
C ALA A 84 0.16 5.45 -16.63
N PRO A 85 0.39 5.57 -17.95
CA PRO A 85 1.69 5.70 -18.63
C PRO A 85 2.34 7.09 -18.51
N VAL A 86 3.68 7.13 -18.41
CA VAL A 86 4.43 8.40 -18.35
C VAL A 86 4.74 8.87 -19.77
N HIS A 87 4.09 9.94 -20.21
CA HIS A 87 4.28 10.52 -21.55
C HIS A 87 5.42 11.55 -21.63
N HIS A 88 6.08 11.86 -20.50
CA HIS A 88 7.22 12.76 -20.44
C HIS A 88 8.52 12.06 -20.86
N ARG A 89 9.35 12.76 -21.66
CA ARG A 89 10.64 12.22 -22.15
C ARG A 89 11.86 12.79 -21.41
N LEU A 90 11.75 14.00 -20.85
CA LEU A 90 12.85 14.65 -20.13
C LEU A 90 12.87 14.16 -18.67
N PRO A 91 14.05 13.80 -18.11
CA PRO A 91 14.17 13.30 -16.74
C PRO A 91 13.50 14.19 -15.70
N ASP A 92 13.66 15.51 -15.80
CA ASP A 92 13.06 16.44 -14.84
C ASP A 92 11.54 16.49 -14.91
N ARG A 93 10.96 16.33 -16.10
CA ARG A 93 9.49 16.25 -16.26
C ARG A 93 8.94 14.94 -15.71
N ILE A 94 9.68 13.84 -15.86
CA ILE A 94 9.32 12.54 -15.27
C ILE A 94 9.32 12.65 -13.73
N ARG A 95 10.36 13.27 -13.15
CA ARG A 95 10.44 13.51 -11.69
C ARG A 95 9.30 14.41 -11.21
N ALA A 96 9.01 15.49 -11.93
CA ALA A 96 7.92 16.40 -11.60
C ALA A 96 6.55 15.70 -11.61
N HIS A 97 6.27 14.87 -12.62
CA HIS A 97 5.05 14.06 -12.68
C HIS A 97 4.93 13.11 -11.48
N ALA A 98 6.00 12.36 -11.18
CA ALA A 98 6.02 11.46 -10.04
C ALA A 98 5.78 12.20 -8.71
N LEU A 99 6.36 13.40 -8.54
CA LEU A 99 6.14 14.25 -7.38
C LEU A 99 4.68 14.72 -7.27
N ILE A 100 4.09 15.18 -8.38
CA ILE A 100 2.69 15.62 -8.42
C ILE A 100 1.75 14.45 -8.07
N CYS A 101 1.95 13.27 -8.66
CA CYS A 101 1.18 12.07 -8.35
C CYS A 101 1.34 11.66 -6.87
N PHE A 102 2.54 11.78 -6.31
CA PHE A 102 2.77 11.51 -4.89
C PHE A 102 2.04 12.52 -3.99
N LEU A 103 2.08 13.82 -4.30
CA LEU A 103 1.33 14.83 -3.56
C LEU A 103 -0.19 14.58 -3.65
N ALA A 104 -0.69 14.22 -4.83
CA ALA A 104 -2.09 13.82 -5.01
C ALA A 104 -2.46 12.62 -4.12
N LEU A 105 -1.56 11.62 -4.00
CA LEU A 105 -1.78 10.46 -3.14
C LEU A 105 -1.82 10.85 -1.65
N VAL A 106 -0.97 11.78 -1.23
CA VAL A 106 -0.98 12.32 0.15
C VAL A 106 -2.32 13.01 0.43
N LEU A 107 -2.78 13.88 -0.49
CA LEU A 107 -4.07 14.56 -0.36
C LEU A 107 -5.24 13.57 -0.32
N TYR A 108 -5.24 12.56 -1.20
CA TYR A 108 -6.23 11.49 -1.21
C TYR A 108 -6.27 10.73 0.12
N ARG A 109 -5.10 10.44 0.71
CA ARG A 109 -4.99 9.79 2.02
C ARG A 109 -5.55 10.66 3.14
N ILE A 110 -5.23 11.95 3.17
CA ILE A 110 -5.78 12.91 4.15
C ILE A 110 -7.31 12.97 4.02
N MET A 111 -7.83 13.05 2.79
CA MET A 111 -9.28 13.03 2.53
C MET A 111 -9.93 11.76 3.09
N ARG A 112 -9.35 10.58 2.82
CA ARG A 112 -9.83 9.30 3.38
C ARG A 112 -9.85 9.32 4.90
N MET A 113 -8.81 9.85 5.53
CA MET A 113 -8.71 9.94 7.00
C MET A 113 -9.78 10.86 7.57
N ARG A 114 -10.02 12.02 6.96
CA ARG A 114 -11.07 12.97 7.39
C ARG A 114 -12.47 12.39 7.23
N LEU A 115 -12.78 11.79 6.08
CA LEU A 115 -14.05 11.09 5.84
C LEU A 115 -14.28 9.97 6.86
N LYS A 116 -13.25 9.17 7.15
CA LYS A 116 -13.35 8.10 8.16
C LYS A 116 -13.56 8.65 9.56
N ALA A 117 -12.86 9.73 9.93
CA ALA A 117 -12.94 10.31 11.27
C ALA A 117 -14.32 10.94 11.56
N SER A 118 -15.00 11.47 10.55
CA SER A 118 -16.38 11.98 10.68
C SER A 118 -17.45 10.90 10.58
N GLY A 119 -17.09 9.64 10.32
CA GLY A 119 -18.04 8.56 10.08
C GLY A 119 -18.78 8.66 8.72
N HIS A 120 -18.29 9.49 7.81
CA HIS A 120 -18.90 9.68 6.49
C HIS A 120 -18.68 8.45 5.60
N SER A 121 -19.72 7.99 4.91
CA SER A 121 -19.71 6.73 4.14
C SER A 121 -19.03 6.83 2.76
N ALA A 122 -18.88 8.04 2.23
CA ALA A 122 -18.27 8.24 0.91
C ALA A 122 -16.78 7.84 0.87
N SER A 123 -16.39 7.28 -0.28
CA SER A 123 -14.98 7.12 -0.63
C SER A 123 -14.36 8.45 -1.09
N PRO A 124 -13.03 8.63 -1.05
CA PRO A 124 -12.40 9.84 -1.58
C PRO A 124 -12.71 10.05 -3.07
N ARG A 125 -12.75 8.98 -3.87
CA ARG A 125 -13.16 9.05 -5.27
C ARG A 125 -14.58 9.61 -5.42
N THR A 126 -15.53 9.06 -4.66
CA THR A 126 -16.92 9.55 -4.66
C THR A 126 -17.03 11.01 -4.22
N ALA A 127 -16.27 11.41 -3.20
CA ALA A 127 -16.22 12.79 -2.75
C ALA A 127 -15.67 13.72 -3.86
N LEU A 128 -14.58 13.33 -4.52
CA LEU A 128 -14.02 14.07 -5.66
C LEU A 128 -15.02 14.17 -6.82
N ASP A 129 -15.72 13.08 -7.16
CA ASP A 129 -16.74 13.08 -8.23
C ASP A 129 -17.92 14.01 -7.93
N LEU A 130 -18.31 14.13 -6.65
CA LEU A 130 -19.35 15.07 -6.21
C LEU A 130 -18.85 16.51 -6.27
N LEU A 131 -17.65 16.78 -5.75
CA LEU A 131 -17.08 18.13 -5.72
C LEU A 131 -16.69 18.64 -7.11
N ALA A 132 -16.30 17.76 -8.04
CA ALA A 132 -15.96 18.10 -9.42
C ALA A 132 -17.12 18.73 -10.21
N ARG A 133 -18.38 18.58 -9.73
CA ARG A 133 -19.57 19.20 -10.33
C ARG A 133 -19.75 20.67 -9.95
N ILE A 134 -18.94 21.18 -9.02
CA ILE A 134 -18.93 22.59 -8.66
C ILE A 134 -17.97 23.29 -9.62
N HIS A 135 -18.52 24.16 -10.47
CA HIS A 135 -17.76 24.91 -11.45
C HIS A 135 -17.83 26.40 -11.13
N ARG A 136 -16.72 27.11 -11.38
CA ARG A 136 -16.71 28.57 -11.45
C ARG A 136 -17.05 28.98 -12.87
N HIS A 137 -18.04 29.84 -13.01
CA HIS A 137 -18.54 30.38 -14.27
C HIS A 137 -18.03 31.81 -14.42
N ASP A 138 -17.38 32.09 -15.54
CA ASP A 138 -16.99 33.44 -15.94
C ASP A 138 -17.66 33.73 -17.30
N ALA A 139 -18.55 34.72 -17.36
CA ALA A 139 -19.24 35.12 -18.57
C ALA A 139 -19.06 36.62 -18.83
N LYS A 140 -18.95 37.00 -20.10
CA LYS A 140 -18.91 38.41 -20.53
C LYS A 140 -20.09 38.67 -21.46
N ILE A 141 -20.95 39.60 -21.08
CA ILE A 141 -22.11 40.03 -21.88
C ILE A 141 -21.96 41.53 -22.14
N ALA A 142 -21.66 41.90 -23.39
CA ALA A 142 -21.24 43.24 -23.76
C ALA A 142 -20.10 43.74 -22.84
N ASP A 143 -20.31 44.83 -22.10
CA ASP A 143 -19.35 45.40 -21.17
C ASP A 143 -19.48 44.86 -19.73
N ARG A 144 -20.41 43.93 -19.46
CA ARG A 144 -20.61 43.35 -18.13
C ARG A 144 -19.90 42.01 -18.02
N LYS A 145 -19.10 41.86 -16.97
CA LYS A 145 -18.56 40.57 -16.53
C LYS A 145 -19.48 39.99 -15.45
N LEU A 146 -19.87 38.74 -15.61
CA LEU A 146 -20.62 37.95 -14.64
C LEU A 146 -19.69 36.84 -14.16
N GLU A 147 -19.54 36.73 -12.85
CA GLU A 147 -18.82 35.64 -12.20
C GLU A 147 -19.79 34.95 -11.23
N GLY A 148 -19.68 33.64 -11.10
CA GLY A 148 -20.47 32.88 -10.14
C GLY A 148 -19.99 31.45 -10.02
N ILE A 149 -20.57 30.71 -9.10
CA ILE A 149 -20.32 29.28 -8.91
C ILE A 149 -21.60 28.48 -9.11
N THR A 150 -21.46 27.21 -9.50
CA THR A 150 -22.58 26.26 -9.44
C THR A 150 -23.11 26.22 -8.01
N THR A 151 -24.42 26.42 -7.83
CA THR A 151 -25.08 26.30 -6.51
C THR A 151 -24.83 24.90 -5.93
N PRO A 152 -24.05 24.77 -4.83
CA PRO A 152 -23.74 23.46 -4.29
C PRO A 152 -24.95 22.80 -3.64
N SER A 153 -25.10 21.49 -3.82
CA SER A 153 -26.12 20.70 -3.13
C SER A 153 -25.83 20.57 -1.63
N PRO A 154 -26.83 20.22 -0.79
CA PRO A 154 -26.60 19.96 0.64
C PRO A 154 -25.51 18.91 0.89
N GLN A 155 -25.49 17.85 0.08
CA GLN A 155 -24.47 16.80 0.16
C GLN A 155 -23.06 17.32 -0.18
N GLN A 156 -22.95 18.22 -1.16
CA GLN A 156 -21.66 18.85 -1.48
C GLN A 156 -21.19 19.77 -0.36
N LEU A 157 -22.09 20.56 0.25
CA LEU A 157 -21.76 21.43 1.38
C LEU A 157 -21.33 20.63 2.61
N GLU A 158 -21.99 19.52 2.90
CA GLU A 158 -21.61 18.58 3.96
C GLU A 158 -20.19 18.04 3.78
N LEU A 159 -19.78 17.78 2.53
CA LEU A 159 -18.40 17.35 2.23
C LEU A 159 -17.38 18.44 2.57
N PHE A 160 -17.66 19.72 2.35
CA PHE A 160 -16.75 20.80 2.76
C PHE A 160 -16.58 20.83 4.28
N ASP A 161 -17.68 20.72 5.02
CA ASP A 161 -17.66 20.69 6.49
C ASP A 161 -16.90 19.44 7.00
N THR A 162 -17.19 18.27 6.44
CA THR A 162 -16.52 16.99 6.76
C THR A 162 -15.02 17.03 6.47
N LEU A 163 -14.64 17.63 5.35
CA LEU A 163 -13.25 17.75 4.95
C LEU A 163 -12.55 18.92 5.63
N ASN A 164 -13.21 19.68 6.50
CA ASN A 164 -12.70 20.89 7.14
C ASN A 164 -12.11 21.87 6.10
N LEU A 165 -12.91 22.19 5.09
CA LEU A 165 -12.60 23.10 4.00
C LEU A 165 -13.56 24.29 4.02
N PRO A 166 -13.12 25.50 3.63
CA PRO A 166 -14.03 26.62 3.46
C PRO A 166 -15.04 26.33 2.36
N LYS A 167 -16.29 26.76 2.55
CA LYS A 167 -17.33 26.65 1.54
C LYS A 167 -16.95 27.51 0.32
N PRO A 168 -17.27 27.05 -0.90
CA PRO A 168 -16.94 27.81 -2.11
C PRO A 168 -17.72 29.13 -2.12
N ALA A 169 -17.05 30.20 -2.54
CA ALA A 169 -17.59 31.56 -2.66
C ALA A 169 -17.62 31.99 -4.13
#